data_AF-A0A5S4T3J5-F1
#
_entry.id   AF-A0A5S4T3J5-F1
#
_cell.length_a   1.000
_cell.length_b   1.000
_cell.length_c   1.000
_cell.angle_alpha   90.00
_cell.angle_beta   90.00
_cell.angle_gamma   90.00
#
_symmetry.space_group_name_H-M   'P 1'
#
loop_
_entity.id
_entity.type
_entity.pdbx_description
1 polymer ?
#
loop_
_entity_poly.entity_id
_entity_poly.type
_entity_poly.pdbx_seq_one_letter_code
_entity_poly.pdbx_strand_id
1 'polypeptide(L)'
;MRFEFRSIATPARHAVHALFIAATLSGALALATPLSFDMATSPEQRFQLALEAQTAGDYAPMLALLRQAARDGEAQAQETLAWVLLAGPTLYGAAVKADRCEAAHWLRQAAVKGSQTARSQLNFLNRLRNAPSGQTACAFEWKG
;
A
#
# COMPACT_ATOMS: atom_id res chain seq x y z
N MET A 1 -73.18 33.53 -15.89
CA MET A 1 -73.81 32.53 -16.80
C MET A 1 -73.05 31.22 -16.70
N ARG A 2 -73.69 30.12 -17.09
CA ARG A 2 -73.32 28.74 -16.75
C ARG A 2 -72.81 28.04 -18.01
N PHE A 3 -71.68 27.34 -17.94
CA PHE A 3 -71.29 26.35 -18.93
C PHE A 3 -71.00 25.02 -18.26
N GLU A 4 -71.54 23.97 -18.86
CA GLU A 4 -71.71 22.64 -18.28
C GLU A 4 -70.47 21.75 -18.43
N PHE A 5 -70.38 20.75 -17.55
CA PHE A 5 -69.32 19.74 -17.59
C PHE A 5 -69.50 18.77 -18.77
N ARG A 6 -68.39 18.19 -19.23
CA ARG A 6 -68.40 16.85 -19.84
C ARG A 6 -67.28 15.99 -19.25
N SER A 7 -67.65 15.07 -18.37
CA SER A 7 -66.76 14.10 -17.75
C SER A 7 -66.37 12.98 -18.71
N ILE A 8 -65.14 12.48 -18.61
CA ILE A 8 -64.80 11.12 -19.06
C ILE A 8 -64.08 10.37 -17.91
N ALA A 9 -64.81 9.39 -17.38
CA ALA A 9 -64.42 8.18 -16.65
C ALA A 9 -63.06 8.08 -15.91
N THR A 10 -63.15 7.97 -14.58
CA THR A 10 -62.29 7.06 -13.78
C THR A 10 -62.81 5.62 -13.83
N PRO A 11 -61.93 4.62 -13.71
CA PRO A 11 -61.94 3.78 -12.50
C PRO A 11 -60.54 3.78 -11.85
N ALA A 12 -60.37 4.03 -10.55
CA ALA A 12 -60.88 3.34 -9.36
C ALA A 12 -60.20 2.00 -9.07
N ARG A 13 -59.39 1.99 -7.98
CA ARG A 13 -59.05 0.89 -7.04
C ARG A 13 -58.58 -0.44 -7.69
N HIS A 14 -57.44 -1.02 -7.36
CA HIS A 14 -57.07 -1.71 -6.12
C HIS A 14 -55.56 -2.07 -6.22
N ALA A 15 -54.81 -2.43 -5.16
CA ALA A 15 -55.15 -2.68 -3.76
C ALA A 15 -54.06 -2.13 -2.80
N VAL A 16 -54.43 -2.02 -1.52
CA VAL A 16 -53.53 -2.09 -0.36
C VAL A 16 -52.92 -3.49 -0.28
N HIS A 17 -51.59 -3.61 -0.31
CA HIS A 17 -50.88 -4.64 0.44
C HIS A 17 -49.61 -4.06 1.04
N ALA A 18 -49.70 -3.71 2.33
CA ALA A 18 -48.53 -3.48 3.14
C ALA A 18 -47.75 -4.79 3.28
N LEU A 19 -46.44 -4.74 3.07
CA LEU A 19 -45.53 -5.76 3.61
C LEU A 19 -44.41 -5.06 4.37
N PHE A 20 -44.75 -4.60 5.58
CA PHE A 20 -43.74 -4.37 6.61
C PHE A 20 -43.10 -5.71 6.96
N ILE A 21 -41.94 -6.02 6.38
CA ILE A 21 -41.06 -7.05 6.95
C ILE A 21 -40.30 -6.41 8.11
N ALA A 22 -41.01 -6.22 9.23
CA ALA A 22 -40.40 -5.95 10.52
C ALA A 22 -39.75 -7.25 11.02
N ALA A 23 -38.57 -7.58 10.51
CA ALA A 23 -37.76 -8.67 11.02
C ALA A 23 -37.13 -8.26 12.36
N THR A 24 -37.89 -8.40 13.46
CA THR A 24 -37.37 -8.27 14.82
C THR A 24 -36.47 -9.47 15.14
N LEU A 25 -35.23 -9.43 14.65
CA LEU A 25 -34.18 -10.32 15.12
C LEU A 25 -33.82 -9.93 16.56
N SER A 26 -34.33 -10.71 17.52
CA SER A 26 -33.93 -10.65 18.92
C SER A 26 -32.41 -10.67 19.04
N GLY A 27 -31.88 -9.74 19.83
CA GLY A 27 -30.46 -9.44 19.82
C GLY A 27 -29.57 -10.60 20.26
N ALA A 28 -28.56 -10.90 19.45
CA ALA A 28 -27.22 -11.03 20.00
C ALA A 28 -26.54 -9.66 19.83
N LEU A 29 -26.21 -8.99 20.94
CA LEU A 29 -25.19 -7.93 20.89
C LEU A 29 -23.85 -8.62 20.64
N ALA A 30 -23.58 -8.94 19.37
CA ALA A 30 -22.21 -9.09 18.92
C ALA A 30 -21.53 -7.74 19.18
N LEU A 31 -20.60 -7.71 20.13
CA LEU A 31 -19.65 -6.60 20.27
C LEU A 31 -18.73 -6.66 19.05
N ALA A 32 -19.25 -6.20 17.91
CA ALA A 32 -18.50 -5.98 16.69
C ALA A 32 -17.59 -4.77 16.94
N THR A 33 -16.50 -5.02 17.66
CA THR A 33 -15.31 -4.17 17.61
C THR A 33 -15.02 -3.97 16.13
N PRO A 34 -15.10 -2.74 15.59
CA PRO A 34 -14.73 -2.53 14.20
C PRO A 34 -13.27 -2.97 14.09
N LEU A 35 -13.03 -3.99 13.25
CA LEU A 35 -11.66 -4.38 12.95
C LEU A 35 -11.00 -3.15 12.35
N SER A 36 -10.02 -2.59 13.07
CA SER A 36 -9.21 -1.47 12.59
C SER A 36 -8.52 -1.91 11.30
N PHE A 37 -9.07 -1.53 10.15
CA PHE A 37 -8.60 -2.01 8.84
C PHE A 37 -7.12 -1.67 8.59
N ASP A 38 -6.57 -0.67 9.28
CA ASP A 38 -5.14 -0.35 9.32
C ASP A 38 -4.25 -1.52 9.78
N MET A 39 -4.77 -2.45 10.59
CA MET A 39 -4.05 -3.67 10.99
C MET A 39 -4.24 -4.86 10.04
N ALA A 40 -5.13 -4.75 9.03
CA ALA A 40 -5.54 -5.89 8.20
C ALA A 40 -4.73 -6.05 6.90
N THR A 41 -3.88 -5.08 6.53
CA THR A 41 -3.04 -5.18 5.33
C THR A 41 -1.84 -6.10 5.55
N SER A 42 -1.70 -7.15 4.76
CA SER A 42 -0.52 -8.03 4.80
C SER A 42 0.73 -7.32 4.26
N PRO A 43 1.95 -7.79 4.57
CA PRO A 43 3.18 -7.20 4.04
C PRO A 43 3.20 -7.15 2.50
N GLU A 44 2.78 -8.24 1.85
CA GLU A 44 2.57 -8.32 0.40
C GLU A 44 1.53 -7.30 -0.09
N GLN A 45 0.39 -7.12 0.58
CA GLN A 45 -0.60 -6.10 0.19
C GLN A 45 -0.04 -4.68 0.30
N ARG A 46 0.76 -4.38 1.34
CA ARG A 46 1.45 -3.08 1.44
C ARG A 46 2.52 -2.90 0.37
N PHE A 47 3.18 -3.98 -0.06
CA PHE A 47 4.07 -3.95 -1.21
C PHE A 47 3.29 -3.62 -2.51
N GLN A 48 2.14 -4.25 -2.75
CA GLN A 48 1.29 -3.93 -3.92
C GLN A 48 0.82 -2.46 -3.91
N LEU A 49 0.33 -1.95 -2.77
CA LEU A 49 -0.02 -0.53 -2.62
C LEU A 49 1.17 0.41 -2.89
N ALA A 50 2.40 -0.02 -2.60
CA ALA A 50 3.60 0.76 -2.93
C ALA A 50 3.85 0.83 -4.45
N LEU A 51 3.55 -0.24 -5.19
CA LEU A 51 3.65 -0.28 -6.66
C LEU A 51 2.55 0.58 -7.31
N GLU A 52 1.34 0.59 -6.74
CA GLU A 52 0.27 1.51 -7.15
C GLU A 52 0.70 2.98 -6.94
N ALA A 53 1.22 3.32 -5.75
CA ALA A 53 1.75 4.65 -5.46
C ALA A 53 2.92 5.03 -6.39
N GLN A 54 3.82 4.09 -6.71
CA GLN A 54 4.88 4.32 -7.70
C GLN A 54 4.31 4.67 -9.07
N THR A 55 3.26 3.95 -9.51
CA THR A 55 2.61 4.14 -10.81
C THR A 55 1.86 5.47 -10.88
N ALA A 56 1.32 5.95 -9.75
CA ALA A 56 0.71 7.27 -9.63
C ALA A 56 1.73 8.42 -9.56
N GLY A 57 3.03 8.14 -9.35
CA GLY A 57 4.07 9.14 -9.11
C GLY A 57 4.19 9.59 -7.64
N ASP A 58 3.45 8.94 -6.74
CA ASP A 58 3.38 9.23 -5.31
C ASP A 58 4.55 8.60 -4.54
N TYR A 59 5.77 9.09 -4.80
CA TYR A 59 7.00 8.48 -4.31
C TYR A 59 7.17 8.52 -2.77
N ALA A 60 6.54 9.47 -2.08
CA ALA A 60 6.55 9.52 -0.62
C ALA A 60 5.68 8.39 0.01
N PRO A 61 4.40 8.21 -0.38
CA PRO A 61 3.63 7.00 -0.05
C PRO A 61 4.32 5.69 -0.46
N MET A 62 4.86 5.60 -1.67
CA MET A 62 5.64 4.43 -2.14
C MET A 62 6.76 4.07 -1.14
N LEU A 63 7.61 5.03 -0.76
CA LEU A 63 8.70 4.82 0.19
C LEU A 63 8.21 4.41 1.59
N ALA A 64 7.10 4.98 2.06
CA ALA A 64 6.53 4.64 3.37
C ALA A 64 6.01 3.20 3.40
N LEU A 65 5.25 2.81 2.37
CA LEU A 65 4.69 1.47 2.21
C LEU A 65 5.78 0.40 2.01
N LEU A 66 6.78 0.69 1.17
CA LEU A 66 7.97 -0.16 1.00
C LEU A 66 8.69 -0.41 2.34
N ARG A 67 8.92 0.64 3.16
CA ARG A 67 9.55 0.50 4.49
C ARG A 67 8.70 -0.32 5.45
N GLN A 68 7.38 -0.19 5.42
CA GLN A 68 6.49 -1.01 6.26
C GLN A 68 6.54 -2.48 5.84
N ALA A 69 6.32 -2.78 4.56
CA ALA A 69 6.39 -4.14 4.03
C ALA A 69 7.77 -4.79 4.24
N ALA A 70 8.87 -4.04 4.04
CA ALA A 70 10.23 -4.52 4.23
C ALA A 70 10.56 -4.84 5.71
N ARG A 71 10.09 -4.01 6.66
CA ARG A 71 10.20 -4.27 8.11
C ARG A 71 9.45 -5.54 8.52
N ASP A 72 8.26 -5.74 7.97
CA ASP A 72 7.43 -6.92 8.26
C ASP A 72 7.90 -8.17 7.48
N GLY A 73 9.01 -8.06 6.75
CA GLY A 73 9.70 -9.19 6.15
C GLY A 73 9.32 -9.51 4.70
N GLU A 74 8.60 -8.64 4.00
CA GLU A 74 8.25 -8.89 2.60
C GLU A 74 9.51 -8.83 1.70
N ALA A 75 9.82 -9.93 1.02
CA ALA A 75 11.10 -10.09 0.33
C ALA A 75 11.20 -9.15 -0.88
N GLN A 76 10.11 -9.04 -1.65
CA GLN A 76 9.98 -8.14 -2.80
C GLN A 76 10.14 -6.68 -2.35
N ALA A 77 9.58 -6.30 -1.20
CA ALA A 77 9.70 -4.95 -0.66
C ALA A 77 11.14 -4.63 -0.20
N GLN A 78 11.83 -5.59 0.45
CA GLN A 78 13.23 -5.42 0.85
C GLN A 78 14.16 -5.17 -0.36
N GLU A 79 14.01 -5.98 -1.42
CA GLU A 79 14.78 -5.79 -2.66
C GLU A 79 14.43 -4.48 -3.39
N THR A 80 13.13 -4.19 -3.50
CA THR A 80 12.65 -2.98 -4.19
C THR A 80 13.07 -1.72 -3.46
N LEU A 81 12.93 -1.68 -2.13
CA LEU A 81 13.36 -0.54 -1.31
C LEU A 81 14.86 -0.32 -1.41
N ALA A 82 15.66 -1.38 -1.40
CA ALA A 82 17.09 -1.26 -1.64
C ALA A 82 17.40 -0.63 -3.01
N TRP A 83 16.76 -1.10 -4.08
CA TRP A 83 16.97 -0.53 -5.42
C TRP A 83 16.55 0.94 -5.49
N VAL A 84 15.38 1.28 -4.95
CA VAL A 84 14.88 2.66 -4.85
C VAL A 84 15.85 3.56 -4.07
N LEU A 85 16.48 3.07 -3.00
CA LEU A 85 17.46 3.82 -2.21
C LEU A 85 18.87 3.87 -2.83
N LEU A 86 19.13 3.14 -3.91
CA LEU A 86 20.38 3.23 -4.68
C LEU A 86 20.24 4.05 -5.96
N ALA A 87 19.17 3.82 -6.73
CA ALA A 87 18.91 4.43 -8.04
C ALA A 87 17.89 5.57 -7.99
N GLY A 88 17.20 5.77 -6.86
CA GLY A 88 16.06 6.68 -6.73
C GLY A 88 16.28 8.12 -7.19
N PRO A 89 17.41 8.79 -6.89
CA PRO A 89 17.66 10.14 -7.39
C PRO A 89 17.67 10.24 -8.93
N THR A 90 18.02 9.15 -9.62
CA THR A 90 18.04 9.05 -11.08
C THR A 90 16.67 8.70 -11.66
N LEU A 91 15.90 7.86 -10.96
CA LEU A 91 14.60 7.35 -11.44
C LEU A 91 13.41 8.27 -11.07
N TYR A 92 13.49 8.94 -9.91
CA TYR A 92 12.39 9.69 -9.28
C TYR A 92 12.81 11.13 -8.91
N GLY A 93 14.03 11.54 -9.27
CA GLY A 93 14.55 12.88 -8.98
C GLY A 93 14.68 13.19 -7.50
N ALA A 94 14.52 14.47 -7.14
CA ALA A 94 14.68 14.95 -5.75
C ALA A 94 13.67 14.36 -4.74
N ALA A 95 12.59 13.71 -5.21
CA ALA A 95 11.60 13.07 -4.36
C ALA A 95 12.14 11.83 -3.62
N VAL A 96 13.16 11.16 -4.18
CA VAL A 96 13.81 10.00 -3.56
C VAL A 96 15.30 10.28 -3.40
N LYS A 97 15.74 10.44 -2.15
CA LYS A 97 17.17 10.53 -1.81
C LYS A 97 17.78 9.14 -1.75
N ALA A 98 19.02 8.99 -2.22
CA ALA A 98 19.75 7.75 -2.04
C ALA A 98 20.22 7.60 -0.60
N ASP A 99 20.05 6.40 -0.03
CA ASP A 99 20.65 5.97 1.23
C ASP A 99 21.26 4.58 1.03
N ARG A 100 22.59 4.55 0.87
CA ARG A 100 23.33 3.31 0.64
C ARG A 100 23.46 2.46 1.89
N CYS A 101 23.30 3.03 3.09
CA CYS A 101 23.32 2.28 4.34
C CYS A 101 22.01 1.54 4.56
N GLU A 102 20.88 2.24 4.39
CA GLU A 102 19.56 1.63 4.42
C GLU A 102 19.42 0.58 3.31
N ALA A 103 19.84 0.89 2.08
CA ALA A 103 19.86 -0.09 1.00
C ALA A 103 20.69 -1.33 1.36
N ALA A 104 21.91 -1.16 1.88
CA ALA A 104 22.75 -2.29 2.30
C ALA A 104 22.13 -3.11 3.45
N HIS A 105 21.33 -2.50 4.33
CA HIS A 105 20.53 -3.24 5.31
C HIS A 105 19.52 -4.15 4.62
N TRP A 106 18.65 -3.58 3.77
CA TRP A 106 17.60 -4.35 3.10
C TRP A 106 18.12 -5.41 2.13
N LEU A 107 19.24 -5.15 1.44
CA LEU A 107 19.91 -6.14 0.59
C LEU A 107 20.40 -7.37 1.38
N ARG A 108 20.84 -7.19 2.64
CA ARG A 108 21.23 -8.34 3.49
C ARG A 108 20.01 -9.18 3.84
N GLN A 109 18.88 -8.56 4.20
CA GLN A 109 17.64 -9.26 4.53
C GLN A 109 17.10 -10.06 3.33
N ALA A 110 17.02 -9.41 2.15
CA ALA A 110 16.59 -10.07 0.91
C ALA A 110 17.57 -11.19 0.48
N ALA A 111 18.88 -11.02 0.65
CA ALA A 111 19.87 -12.05 0.35
C ALA A 111 19.79 -13.26 1.31
N VAL A 112 19.46 -13.06 2.59
CA VAL A 112 19.18 -14.14 3.56
C VAL A 112 17.95 -14.95 3.14
N LYS A 113 16.93 -14.28 2.57
CA LYS A 113 15.74 -14.91 1.97
C LYS A 113 16.00 -15.54 0.57
N GLY A 114 17.26 -15.54 0.11
CA GLY A 114 17.67 -16.23 -1.12
C GLY A 114 17.73 -15.36 -2.38
N SER A 115 17.47 -14.06 -2.31
CA SER A 115 17.55 -13.19 -3.50
C SER A 115 18.98 -13.12 -4.06
N GLN A 116 19.12 -13.59 -5.31
CA GLN A 116 20.36 -13.50 -6.08
C GLN A 116 20.62 -12.07 -6.55
N THR A 117 19.56 -11.31 -6.87
CA THR A 117 19.64 -9.88 -7.19
C THR A 117 20.21 -9.11 -6.02
N ALA A 118 19.66 -9.31 -4.82
CA ALA A 118 20.10 -8.61 -3.62
C ALA A 118 21.56 -8.94 -3.26
N ARG A 119 21.95 -10.22 -3.37
CA ARG A 119 23.34 -10.65 -3.17
C ARG A 119 24.29 -10.04 -4.20
N SER A 120 23.87 -9.88 -5.45
CA SER A 120 24.66 -9.24 -6.52
C SER A 120 24.84 -7.74 -6.27
N GLN A 121 23.77 -7.03 -5.88
CA GLN A 121 23.84 -5.62 -5.50
C GLN A 121 24.70 -5.40 -4.24
N LEU A 122 24.59 -6.26 -3.22
CA LEU A 122 25.44 -6.18 -2.03
C LEU A 122 26.93 -6.38 -2.36
N ASN A 123 27.26 -7.32 -3.26
CA ASN A 123 28.62 -7.49 -3.77
C ASN A 123 29.11 -6.26 -4.54
N PHE A 124 28.25 -5.58 -5.29
CA PHE A 124 28.58 -4.31 -5.94
C PHE A 124 28.86 -3.19 -4.92
N LEU A 125 28.00 -3.00 -3.91
CA LEU A 125 28.24 -2.02 -2.84
C LEU A 125 29.52 -2.30 -2.05
N ASN A 126 29.81 -3.56 -1.73
CA ASN A 126 31.05 -3.95 -1.04
C ASN A 126 32.30 -3.63 -1.88
N ARG A 127 32.26 -3.83 -3.21
CA ARG A 127 33.35 -3.41 -4.11
C ARG A 127 33.51 -1.89 -4.16
N LEU A 128 32.41 -1.14 -4.22
CA LEU A 128 32.46 0.32 -4.17
C LEU A 128 33.06 0.84 -2.86
N ARG A 129 32.67 0.27 -1.71
CA ARG A 129 33.21 0.65 -0.39
C ARG A 129 34.74 0.49 -0.31
N ASN A 130 35.28 -0.51 -0.99
CA ASN A 130 36.72 -0.77 -1.02
C ASN A 130 37.49 0.16 -1.99
N ALA A 131 36.80 0.87 -2.90
CA ALA A 131 37.41 1.86 -3.78
C ALA A 131 37.58 3.21 -3.06
N PRO A 132 38.65 4.00 -3.34
CA PRO A 132 38.90 5.29 -2.66
C PRO A 132 37.73 6.27 -2.71
N SER A 133 36.97 6.29 -3.80
CA SER A 133 35.79 7.15 -3.99
C SER A 133 34.51 6.65 -3.29
N GLY A 134 34.52 5.45 -2.71
CA GLY A 134 33.35 4.83 -2.08
C GLY A 134 33.49 4.53 -0.58
N GLN A 135 34.64 4.81 0.05
CA GLN A 135 34.87 4.54 1.48
C GLN A 135 33.87 5.25 2.40
N THR A 136 33.39 6.44 2.02
CA THR A 136 32.39 7.22 2.77
C THR A 136 30.94 6.82 2.47
N ALA A 137 30.70 5.90 1.51
CA ALA A 137 29.37 5.60 1.00
C ALA A 137 28.43 4.97 2.04
N CYS A 138 28.96 4.30 3.06
CA CYS A 138 28.23 3.92 4.25
C CYS A 138 29.19 3.76 5.43
N ALA A 139 29.35 4.82 6.21
CA ALA A 139 30.27 4.88 7.34
C ALA A 139 29.65 4.45 8.69
N PHE A 140 28.33 4.37 8.79
CA PHE A 140 27.58 4.04 10.00
C PHE A 140 26.45 3.05 9.71
N GLU A 141 26.01 2.31 10.72
CA GLU A 141 24.89 1.37 10.58
C GLU A 141 23.55 2.11 10.49
N TRP A 142 22.65 1.66 9.61
CA TRP A 142 21.29 2.19 9.50
C TRP A 142 20.47 1.87 10.76
N LYS A 143 19.74 2.85 11.28
CA LYS A 143 19.16 2.82 12.63
C LYS A 143 17.64 2.59 12.73
N GLY A 144 16.94 2.39 11.61
CA GLY A 144 15.47 2.23 11.57
C GLY A 144 14.72 3.48 11.16
#